data_AF-A0A934NEF7-F1
#
_entry.id   AF-A0A934NEF7-F1
#
_cell.length_a   1.000
_cell.length_b   1.000
_cell.length_c   1.000
_cell.angle_alpha   90.00
_cell.angle_beta   90.00
_cell.angle_gamma   90.00
#
_symmetry.space_group_name_H-M   'P 1'
#
loop_
_entity.id
_entity.type
_entity.pdbx_description
1 polymer ?
#
loop_
_entity_poly.entity_id
_entity_poly.type
_entity_poly.pdbx_seq_one_letter_code
_entity_poly.pdbx_strand_id
1 'polypeptide(L)'
;LRRAMEAGASGFLVKDGPVEDLAAAIRRAIAGERVIDPALAAAALSEGPNPLSARERDVLAAAVDGSAVSGIAGRLFLSEGTVRNYLSSAIQKTGARNRMEAVRVAEQRGWL
;
A
#
# COMPACT_ATOMS: atom_id res chain seq x y z
N LEU A 1 1.41 7.18 3.01
CA LEU A 1 2.38 7.71 2.03
C LEU A 1 2.01 7.38 0.57
N ARG A 2 1.76 6.11 0.24
CA ARG A 2 1.40 5.66 -1.12
C ARG A 2 0.18 6.38 -1.71
N ARG A 3 -0.89 6.57 -0.93
CA ARG A 3 -2.06 7.38 -1.31
C ARG A 3 -1.73 8.83 -1.74
N ALA A 4 -0.70 9.44 -1.14
CA ALA A 4 -0.27 10.80 -1.50
C ALA A 4 0.63 10.80 -2.77
N MET A 5 1.40 9.73 -3.00
CA MET A 5 2.22 9.58 -4.20
C MET A 5 1.37 9.27 -5.45
N GLU A 6 0.31 8.48 -5.29
CA GLU A 6 -0.68 8.20 -6.35
C GLU A 6 -1.56 9.42 -6.66
N ALA A 7 -1.74 10.33 -5.69
CA ALA A 7 -2.45 11.59 -5.86
C ALA A 7 -1.58 12.75 -6.42
N GLY A 8 -0.32 12.50 -6.80
CA GLY A 8 0.54 13.50 -7.44
C GLY A 8 1.25 14.46 -6.48
N ALA A 9 1.42 14.12 -5.20
CA ALA A 9 2.15 14.97 -4.27
C ALA A 9 3.66 15.07 -4.62
N SER A 10 4.16 16.30 -4.73
CA SER A 10 5.53 16.63 -5.16
C SER A 10 6.59 16.60 -4.05
N GLY A 11 6.23 16.27 -2.79
CA GLY A 11 7.21 16.13 -1.72
C GLY A 11 6.61 15.71 -0.38
N PHE A 12 7.38 14.98 0.42
CA PHE A 12 7.02 14.57 1.78
C PHE A 12 8.24 14.75 2.70
N LEU A 13 8.07 15.40 3.84
CA LEU A 13 9.16 15.73 4.74
C LEU A 13 8.73 15.50 6.19
N VAL A 14 9.50 14.73 6.95
CA VAL A 14 9.29 14.50 8.39
C VAL A 14 10.16 15.49 9.16
N LYS A 15 9.59 16.11 10.19
CA LYS A 15 10.04 17.37 10.79
C LYS A 15 11.24 17.25 11.75
N ASP A 16 12.12 16.27 11.55
CA ASP A 16 13.22 15.95 12.49
C ASP A 16 14.60 15.89 11.80
N GLY A 17 14.91 16.91 10.99
CA GLY A 17 16.24 17.12 10.39
C GLY A 17 16.80 18.52 10.66
N PRO A 18 18.13 18.72 10.53
CA PRO A 18 18.77 20.04 10.68
C PRO A 18 18.09 21.11 9.81
N VAL A 19 17.99 22.34 10.32
CA VAL A 19 17.25 23.45 9.67
C VAL A 19 17.79 23.76 8.27
N GLU A 20 19.07 23.49 8.04
CA GLU A 20 19.77 23.67 6.78
C GLU A 20 19.24 22.72 5.68
N ASP A 21 18.94 21.47 6.05
CA ASP A 21 18.42 20.44 5.14
C ASP A 21 16.94 20.70 4.80
N LEU A 22 16.18 21.24 5.74
CA LEU A 22 14.79 21.66 5.52
C LEU A 22 14.71 22.80 4.50
N ALA A 23 15.59 23.80 4.60
CA ALA A 23 15.62 24.92 3.67
C ALA A 23 16.04 24.49 2.26
N ALA A 24 16.98 23.54 2.14
CA ALA A 24 17.37 22.97 0.85
C ALA A 24 16.25 22.14 0.22
N ALA A 25 15.54 21.33 1.01
CA ALA A 25 14.41 20.55 0.56
C ALA A 25 13.23 21.43 0.10
N ILE A 26 12.93 22.52 0.80
CA ILE A 26 11.91 23.50 0.38
C ILE A 26 12.29 24.15 -0.96
N ARG A 27 13.54 24.57 -1.14
CA ARG A 27 14.01 25.18 -2.40
C ARG A 27 13.91 24.20 -3.59
N ARG A 28 14.23 22.93 -3.37
CA ARG A 28 14.13 21.87 -4.41
C ARG A 28 12.68 21.51 -4.75
N ALA A 29 11.79 21.48 -3.75
CA ALA A 29 10.36 21.29 -3.98
C ALA A 29 9.74 22.46 -4.77
N ILE A 30 10.16 23.70 -4.50
CA ILE A 30 9.75 24.89 -5.26
C ILE A 30 10.29 24.86 -6.70
N ALA A 31 11.46 24.25 -6.93
CA ALA A 31 12.04 24.05 -8.26
C ALA A 31 11.37 22.91 -9.07
N GLY A 32 10.34 22.25 -8.51
CA GLY A 32 9.62 21.15 -9.18
C GLY A 32 10.32 19.80 -9.07
N GLU A 33 11.39 19.69 -8.27
CA GLU A 33 12.03 18.40 -7.98
C GLU A 33 11.24 17.62 -6.94
N ARG A 34 11.08 16.32 -7.18
CA ARG A 34 10.43 15.41 -6.25
C ARG A 34 11.38 15.10 -5.09
N VAL A 35 11.24 15.84 -3.99
CA VAL A 35 12.06 15.63 -2.78
C VAL A 35 11.43 14.52 -1.96
N ILE A 36 12.05 13.34 -2.03
CA ILE A 36 11.75 12.20 -1.15
C ILE A 36 12.86 12.15 -0.10
N ASP A 37 12.47 12.17 1.16
CA ASP A 37 13.38 11.94 2.28
C ASP A 37 14.18 10.64 2.05
N PRO A 38 15.53 10.65 2.11
CA PRO A 38 16.35 9.48 1.85
C PRO A 38 16.05 8.28 2.75
N ALA A 39 15.65 8.50 4.01
CA ALA A 39 15.27 7.42 4.92
C ALA A 39 13.92 6.80 4.53
N LEU A 40 13.01 7.63 4.00
CA LEU A 40 11.72 7.20 3.48
C LEU A 40 11.83 6.47 2.13
N ALA A 41 12.74 6.93 1.26
CA ALA A 41 13.11 6.25 0.04
C ALA A 41 13.79 4.91 0.33
N ALA A 42 14.70 4.85 1.30
CA ALA A 42 15.36 3.63 1.73
C ALA A 42 14.36 2.61 2.30
N ALA A 43 13.41 3.04 3.15
CA ALA A 43 12.36 2.17 3.67
C ALA A 43 11.44 1.63 2.55
N ALA A 44 11.07 2.47 1.58
CA ALA A 44 10.25 2.05 0.44
C ALA A 44 10.99 1.12 -0.54
N LEU A 45 12.31 1.27 -0.70
CA LEU A 45 13.16 0.40 -1.51
C LEU A 45 13.49 -0.93 -0.80
N SER A 46 13.50 -0.94 0.53
CA SER A 46 13.91 -2.10 1.33
C SER A 46 12.82 -3.19 1.47
N GLU A 47 11.55 -2.90 1.18
CA GLU A 47 10.45 -3.90 1.29
C GLU A 47 10.15 -4.69 0.00
N GLY A 48 10.85 -4.41 -1.11
CA GLY A 48 10.63 -5.09 -2.38
C GLY A 48 9.28 -4.75 -3.05
N PRO A 49 9.05 -5.20 -4.30
CA PRO A 49 7.81 -4.92 -5.02
C PRO A 49 6.60 -5.56 -4.32
N ASN A 50 5.45 -4.89 -4.37
CA ASN A 50 4.19 -5.43 -3.86
C ASN A 50 3.91 -6.82 -4.50
N PRO A 51 3.86 -7.91 -3.71
CA PRO A 51 3.68 -9.25 -4.25
C PRO A 51 2.23 -9.52 -4.71
N LEU A 52 1.29 -8.65 -4.35
CA LEU A 52 -0.13 -8.76 -4.67
C LEU A 52 -0.43 -8.21 -6.06
N SER A 53 -1.08 -9.02 -6.87
CA SER A 53 -1.73 -8.61 -8.12
C SER A 53 -2.89 -7.63 -7.86
N ALA A 54 -3.35 -6.96 -8.91
CA ALA A 54 -4.50 -6.07 -8.83
C ALA A 54 -5.75 -6.77 -8.27
N ARG A 55 -6.04 -7.99 -8.75
CA ARG A 55 -7.22 -8.74 -8.30
C ARG A 55 -7.14 -9.19 -6.85
N GLU A 56 -5.95 -9.57 -6.37
CA GLU A 56 -5.76 -9.90 -4.95
C GLU A 56 -5.98 -8.67 -4.06
N ARG A 57 -5.56 -7.48 -4.52
CA ARG A 57 -5.82 -6.22 -3.81
C ARG A 57 -7.30 -5.87 -3.79
N ASP A 58 -7.99 -5.95 -4.93
CA ASP A 58 -9.44 -5.70 -5.01
C ASP A 58 -10.21 -6.60 -4.03
N VAL A 59 -9.86 -7.88 -3.99
CA VAL A 59 -10.49 -8.88 -3.12
C VAL A 59 -10.16 -8.65 -1.64
N LEU A 60 -8.92 -8.29 -1.30
CA LEU A 60 -8.56 -7.95 0.08
C LEU A 60 -9.21 -6.64 0.53
N ALA A 61 -9.28 -5.62 -0.32
CA ALA A 61 -9.95 -4.35 -0.03
C ALA A 61 -11.46 -4.58 0.24
N ALA A 62 -12.10 -5.44 -0.56
CA ALA A 62 -13.46 -5.86 -0.32
C ALA A 62 -13.61 -6.76 0.92
N ALA A 63 -12.53 -7.27 1.52
CA ALA A 63 -12.60 -8.09 2.74
C ALA A 63 -12.35 -7.28 4.03
N VAL A 64 -12.03 -5.98 3.94
CA VAL A 64 -11.68 -5.12 5.09
C VAL A 64 -12.77 -5.11 6.17
N ASP A 65 -14.03 -5.09 5.76
CA ASP A 65 -15.21 -5.09 6.64
C ASP A 65 -15.59 -6.48 7.18
N GLY A 66 -14.81 -7.52 6.85
CA GLY A 66 -15.09 -8.90 7.25
C GLY A 66 -16.16 -9.60 6.40
N SER A 67 -16.59 -8.99 5.29
CA SER A 67 -17.63 -9.53 4.40
C SER A 67 -17.45 -11.02 4.06
N ALA A 68 -18.57 -11.72 3.94
CA ALA A 68 -18.57 -13.11 3.50
C ALA A 68 -18.06 -13.22 2.04
N VAL A 69 -17.51 -14.39 1.69
CA VAL A 69 -17.00 -14.67 0.34
C VAL A 69 -18.08 -14.44 -0.72
N SER A 70 -19.33 -14.81 -0.44
CA SER A 70 -20.49 -14.57 -1.31
C SER A 70 -20.75 -13.07 -1.55
N GLY A 71 -20.65 -12.24 -0.51
CA GLY A 71 -20.80 -10.80 -0.62
C GLY A 71 -19.67 -10.15 -1.43
N ILE A 72 -18.43 -10.59 -1.23
CA ILE A 72 -17.27 -10.14 -2.01
C ILE A 72 -17.43 -10.55 -3.49
N ALA A 73 -17.85 -11.79 -3.73
CA ALA A 73 -18.11 -12.33 -5.06
C ALA A 73 -19.16 -11.51 -5.80
N GLY A 74 -20.27 -11.18 -5.13
CA GLY A 74 -21.31 -10.31 -5.69
C GLY A 74 -20.81 -8.91 -6.02
N ARG A 75 -20.04 -8.28 -5.13
CA ARG A 75 -19.49 -6.92 -5.35
C ARG A 75 -18.47 -6.86 -6.48
N LEU A 76 -17.68 -7.91 -6.67
CA LEU A 76 -16.60 -7.95 -7.67
C LEU A 76 -16.99 -8.68 -8.97
N PHE A 77 -18.24 -9.16 -9.08
CA PHE A 77 -18.72 -9.97 -10.21
C PHE A 77 -17.85 -11.20 -10.48
N LEU A 78 -17.45 -11.89 -9.41
CA LEU A 78 -16.61 -13.09 -9.45
C LEU A 78 -17.38 -14.31 -8.92
N SER A 79 -16.90 -15.51 -9.27
CA SER A 79 -17.36 -16.70 -8.56
C SER A 79 -16.79 -16.74 -7.14
N GLU A 80 -17.51 -17.36 -6.20
CA GLU A 80 -16.98 -17.54 -4.84
C GLU A 80 -15.68 -18.36 -4.83
N GLY A 81 -15.54 -19.35 -5.71
CA GLY A 81 -14.30 -20.12 -5.87
C GLY A 81 -13.12 -19.23 -6.26
N THR A 82 -13.34 -18.32 -7.20
CA THR A 82 -12.34 -17.34 -7.62
C THR A 82 -11.94 -16.41 -6.48
N VAL A 83 -12.90 -15.93 -5.69
CA VAL A 83 -12.62 -15.10 -4.51
C VAL A 83 -11.80 -15.86 -3.47
N ARG A 84 -12.14 -17.12 -3.17
CA ARG A 84 -11.35 -17.97 -2.26
C ARG A 84 -9.92 -18.15 -2.76
N ASN A 85 -9.74 -18.36 -4.06
CA ASN A 85 -8.41 -18.51 -4.65
C ASN A 85 -7.56 -17.23 -4.50
N TYR A 86 -8.15 -16.06 -4.77
CA TYR A 86 -7.45 -14.79 -4.58
C TYR A 86 -7.13 -14.52 -3.11
N LEU A 87 -8.07 -14.78 -2.19
CA LEU A 87 -7.82 -14.66 -0.74
C LEU A 87 -6.70 -15.60 -0.29
N SER A 88 -6.72 -16.86 -0.72
CA SER A 88 -5.68 -17.85 -0.39
C SER A 88 -4.29 -17.41 -0.86
N SER A 89 -4.19 -17.01 -2.13
CA SER A 89 -2.94 -16.51 -2.71
C SER A 89 -2.44 -15.25 -2.00
N ALA A 90 -3.35 -14.32 -1.68
CA ALA A 90 -3.00 -13.10 -0.96
C ALA A 90 -2.52 -13.37 0.48
N ILE A 91 -3.16 -14.31 1.20
CA ILE A 91 -2.73 -14.76 2.53
C ILE A 91 -1.32 -15.36 2.46
N GLN A 92 -1.05 -16.22 1.47
CA GLN A 92 0.26 -16.83 1.29
C GLN A 92 1.34 -15.78 0.98
N LYS A 93 1.06 -14.83 0.08
CA LYS A 93 1.99 -13.76 -0.32
C LYS A 93 2.27 -12.74 0.78
N THR A 94 1.31 -12.52 1.67
CA THR A 94 1.45 -11.65 2.84
C THR A 94 2.10 -12.36 4.04
N GLY A 95 2.19 -13.70 4.01
CA GLY A 95 2.67 -14.50 5.14
C GLY A 95 1.70 -14.51 6.34
N ALA A 96 0.44 -14.14 6.11
CA ALA A 96 -0.59 -14.10 7.15
C ALA A 96 -1.18 -15.50 7.41
N ARG A 97 -1.82 -15.68 8.57
CA ARG A 97 -2.52 -16.92 8.95
C ARG A 97 -3.98 -16.93 8.52
N ASN A 98 -4.57 -15.76 8.28
CA ASN A 98 -5.95 -15.62 7.85
C ASN A 98 -6.17 -14.34 7.05
N ARG A 99 -7.34 -14.21 6.43
CA ARG A 99 -7.69 -13.06 5.58
C ARG A 99 -7.64 -11.71 6.30
N MET A 100 -8.00 -11.64 7.59
CA MET A 100 -7.99 -10.39 8.34
C MET A 100 -6.56 -9.95 8.68
N GLU A 101 -5.69 -10.91 9.01
CA GLU A 101 -4.26 -10.65 9.18
C GLU A 101 -3.62 -10.22 7.84
N ALA A 102 -4.03 -10.84 6.72
CA ALA A 102 -3.56 -10.44 5.38
C ALA A 102 -3.95 -8.99 5.03
N VAL A 103 -5.20 -8.58 5.33
CA VAL A 103 -5.64 -7.18 5.18
C VAL A 103 -4.75 -6.24 5.99
N ARG A 104 -4.53 -6.53 7.28
CA ARG A 104 -3.69 -5.67 8.14
C ARG A 104 -2.26 -5.57 7.66
N VAL A 105 -1.64 -6.69 7.27
CA VAL A 105 -0.28 -6.69 6.71
C VAL A 105 -0.23 -5.84 5.44
N ALA A 106 -1.23 -5.99 4.56
CA ALA A 106 -1.31 -5.23 3.33
C ALA A 106 -1.52 -3.73 3.60
N GLU A 107 -2.33 -3.32 4.58
CA GLU A 107 -2.47 -1.91 4.99
C GLU A 107 -1.18 -1.34 5.59
N GLN A 108 -0.53 -2.08 6.50
CA GLN A 108 0.71 -1.64 7.16
C GLN A 108 1.84 -1.42 6.17
N ARG A 109 1.94 -2.27 5.15
CA ARG A 109 2.92 -2.15 4.04
C ARG A 109 2.44 -1.22 2.91
N GLY A 110 1.26 -0.63 3.05
CA GLY A 110 0.67 0.29 2.08
C GLY A 110 0.30 -0.37 0.74
N TRP A 111 -0.01 -1.65 0.73
CA TRP A 111 -0.38 -2.43 -0.45
C TRP A 111 -1.87 -2.31 -0.84
N LEU A 112 -2.71 -1.75 0.05
CA LEU A 112 -4.13 -1.42 -0.15
C LEU A 112 -4.39 0.08 -0.13
#